data_AF-A0A6P7TQ03-F1
#
_entry.id   AF-A0A6P7TQ03-F1
#
_cell.length_a   1.000
_cell.length_b   1.000
_cell.length_c   1.000
_cell.angle_alpha   90.00
_cell.angle_beta   90.00
_cell.angle_gamma   90.00
#
_symmetry.space_group_name_H-M   'P 1'
#
loop_
_entity.id
_entity.type
_entity.pdbx_description
1 polymer ?
#
loop_
_entity_poly.entity_id
_entity_poly.type
_entity_poly.pdbx_seq_one_letter_code
_entity_poly.pdbx_strand_id
1 'polypeptide(L)'
;MYIQLQFRFDDVTEANYETAVIIRNCLRNFIDIILKPLCTYIAIFIRFDIDFLSHLPKTTETNSVLLSLDVVSLYTNIPYDLRIKAIKYWVDKHREAIPNRFTVTFILDSVKLILENNTFFFNGKNYIQIKGMAMGTRFAPVYANSVMGYLEQKLHQEIEERCSTEFRTYIEKAWKRYLDDCFIIRTKSQNTVKEFKFLLNNLHPSIQFTNEMSSTKLPFLDIMVIKKNTTITTYIYYKQIQINTWILNRAIHRIQNVTSHTSWPEESVLLQKI
;
A
#
# COMPACT_ATOMS: atom_id res chain seq x y z
N MET A 1 18.75 0.29 -4.44
CA MET A 1 17.97 -0.41 -3.40
C MET A 1 17.87 -1.87 -3.83
N TYR A 2 18.65 -2.75 -3.20
CA TYR A 2 18.67 -4.18 -3.53
C TYR A 2 17.34 -4.80 -3.05
N ILE A 3 16.55 -5.33 -3.98
CA ILE A 3 15.36 -6.09 -3.63
C ILE A 3 15.87 -7.42 -3.06
N GLN A 4 15.78 -7.60 -1.74
CA GLN A 4 16.00 -8.90 -1.11
C GLN A 4 14.81 -9.79 -1.46
N LEU A 5 14.89 -10.42 -2.62
CA LEU A 5 13.95 -11.45 -3.00
C LEU A 5 14.57 -12.80 -2.63
N GLN A 6 13.88 -13.54 -1.79
CA GLN A 6 14.30 -14.87 -1.37
C GLN A 6 13.38 -15.88 -2.08
N PHE A 7 13.96 -16.89 -2.73
CA PHE A 7 13.27 -17.77 -3.66
C PHE A 7 13.56 -19.24 -3.40
N ARG A 8 12.59 -20.10 -3.72
CA ARG A 8 12.74 -21.55 -3.78
C ARG A 8 12.51 -22.03 -5.22
N PHE A 9 13.27 -23.04 -5.64
CA PHE A 9 13.15 -23.69 -6.95
C PHE A 9 12.18 -24.87 -6.85
N ASP A 10 11.26 -24.99 -7.79
CA ASP A 10 10.42 -26.19 -7.98
C ASP A 10 10.57 -26.69 -9.42
N ASP A 11 10.87 -27.97 -9.59
CA ASP A 11 10.92 -28.67 -10.88
C ASP A 11 9.49 -29.02 -11.33
N VAL A 12 8.85 -28.12 -12.08
CA VAL A 12 7.53 -28.35 -12.68
C VAL A 12 7.66 -28.31 -14.20
N THR A 13 7.05 -29.27 -14.91
CA THR A 13 7.00 -29.27 -16.37
C THR A 13 6.28 -28.01 -16.90
N GLU A 14 6.74 -27.47 -18.02
CA GLU A 14 6.30 -26.16 -18.55
C GLU A 14 4.76 -26.07 -18.78
N ALA A 15 4.14 -27.12 -19.31
CA ALA A 15 2.68 -27.19 -19.51
C ALA A 15 1.87 -27.20 -18.20
N ASN A 16 2.41 -27.82 -17.14
CA ASN A 16 1.79 -27.81 -15.81
C ASN A 16 1.96 -26.45 -15.13
N TYR A 17 3.06 -25.75 -15.40
CA TYR A 17 3.31 -24.40 -14.89
C TYR A 17 2.34 -23.37 -15.46
N GLU A 18 2.13 -23.33 -16.78
CA GLU A 18 1.18 -22.40 -17.40
C GLU A 18 -0.23 -22.58 -16.85
N THR A 19 -0.69 -23.84 -16.75
CA THR A 19 -2.00 -24.18 -16.19
C THR A 19 -2.13 -23.71 -14.74
N ALA A 20 -1.11 -23.96 -13.91
CA ALA A 20 -1.09 -23.51 -12.52
C ALA A 20 -1.13 -21.97 -12.40
N VAL A 21 -0.40 -21.26 -13.28
CA VAL A 21 -0.40 -19.79 -13.32
C VAL A 21 -1.79 -19.25 -13.69
N ILE A 22 -2.47 -19.84 -14.67
CA ILE A 22 -3.82 -19.45 -15.09
C ILE A 22 -4.82 -19.67 -13.94
N ILE A 23 -4.86 -20.87 -13.35
CA ILE A 23 -5.76 -21.19 -12.24
C ILE A 23 -5.54 -20.23 -11.07
N ARG A 24 -4.28 -19.97 -10.72
CA ARG A 24 -3.93 -19.02 -9.66
C ARG A 24 -4.39 -17.60 -10.00
N ASN A 25 -4.21 -17.14 -11.23
CA ASN A 25 -4.67 -15.82 -11.65
C ASN A 25 -6.20 -15.70 -11.60
N CYS A 26 -6.92 -16.76 -11.98
CA CYS A 26 -8.38 -16.83 -11.83
C CYS A 26 -8.78 -16.76 -10.35
N LEU A 27 -8.13 -17.54 -9.49
CA LEU A 27 -8.39 -17.52 -8.05
C LEU A 27 -8.08 -16.14 -7.43
N ARG A 28 -6.97 -15.49 -7.82
CA ARG A 28 -6.63 -14.12 -7.41
C ARG A 28 -7.74 -13.14 -7.77
N ASN A 29 -8.21 -13.15 -9.02
CA ASN A 29 -9.28 -12.25 -9.47
C ASN A 29 -10.59 -12.53 -8.72
N PHE A 30 -10.88 -13.81 -8.47
CA PHE A 30 -12.08 -14.20 -7.74
C PHE A 30 -12.07 -13.73 -6.28
N ILE A 31 -10.97 -13.96 -5.56
CA ILE A 31 -10.83 -13.51 -4.18
C ILE A 31 -10.74 -11.98 -4.10
N ASP A 32 -10.13 -11.31 -5.09
CA ASP A 32 -10.16 -9.84 -5.21
C ASP A 32 -11.61 -9.33 -5.18
N ILE A 33 -12.47 -9.88 -6.05
CA ILE A 33 -13.89 -9.49 -6.13
C ILE A 33 -14.61 -9.73 -4.80
N ILE A 34 -14.32 -10.84 -4.12
CA ILE A 34 -14.96 -11.17 -2.83
C ILE A 34 -14.53 -10.23 -1.71
N LEU A 35 -13.25 -9.85 -1.67
CA LEU A 35 -12.70 -9.04 -0.57
C LEU A 35 -12.82 -7.53 -0.83
N LYS A 36 -13.01 -7.10 -2.07
CA LYS A 36 -13.10 -5.68 -2.44
C LYS A 36 -14.17 -4.90 -1.67
N PRO A 37 -15.37 -5.44 -1.37
CA PRO A 37 -16.35 -4.77 -0.51
C PRO A 37 -15.81 -4.43 0.88
N LEU A 38 -14.89 -5.23 1.45
CA LEU A 38 -14.30 -4.91 2.77
C LEU A 38 -13.46 -3.62 2.75
N CYS A 39 -12.94 -3.24 1.58
CA CYS A 39 -12.13 -2.03 1.44
C CYS A 39 -12.92 -0.74 1.71
N THR A 40 -14.26 -0.78 1.71
CA THR A 40 -15.08 0.39 2.07
C THR A 40 -15.12 0.64 3.58
N TYR A 41 -14.86 -0.40 4.39
CA TYR A 41 -14.82 -0.33 5.85
C TYR A 41 -13.41 -0.09 6.39
N ILE A 42 -12.40 -0.46 5.62
CA ILE A 42 -11.02 -0.06 5.86
C ILE A 42 -10.96 1.44 5.63
N ALA A 43 -10.45 2.18 6.62
CA ALA A 43 -10.37 3.62 6.56
C ALA A 43 -9.33 4.09 5.53
N ILE A 44 -9.71 4.06 4.26
CA ILE A 44 -8.99 4.69 3.15
C ILE A 44 -9.52 6.12 3.08
N PHE A 45 -8.83 7.01 3.78
CA PHE A 45 -9.29 8.40 3.93
C PHE A 45 -9.05 9.26 2.69
N ILE A 46 -8.22 8.81 1.75
CA ILE A 46 -7.92 9.55 0.52
C ILE A 46 -8.07 8.59 -0.65
N ARG A 47 -8.91 8.95 -1.62
CA ARG A 47 -9.10 8.18 -2.87
C ARG A 47 -8.17 8.62 -3.99
N PHE A 48 -7.79 9.90 -4.00
CA PHE A 48 -6.88 10.53 -4.96
C PHE A 48 -6.41 11.88 -4.40
N ASP A 49 -5.44 12.50 -5.05
CA ASP A 49 -4.86 13.80 -4.69
C ASP A 49 -5.92 14.90 -4.42
N ILE A 50 -6.88 15.13 -5.31
CA ILE A 50 -7.89 16.18 -5.11
C ILE A 50 -8.81 15.88 -3.91
N ASP A 51 -9.08 14.60 -3.63
CA ASP A 51 -9.88 14.17 -2.48
C ASP A 51 -9.21 14.58 -1.16
N PHE A 52 -7.87 14.52 -1.10
CA PHE A 52 -7.09 14.97 0.06
C PHE A 52 -7.34 16.44 0.43
N LEU A 53 -7.60 17.31 -0.55
CA LEU A 53 -7.89 18.72 -0.29
C LEU A 53 -9.14 18.90 0.57
N SER A 54 -10.14 18.02 0.41
CA SER A 54 -11.38 18.07 1.20
C SER A 54 -11.17 17.67 2.67
N HIS A 55 -10.08 16.95 2.95
CA HIS A 55 -9.73 16.47 4.29
C HIS A 55 -8.77 17.40 5.04
N LEU A 56 -8.19 18.39 4.37
CA LEU A 56 -7.30 19.35 5.01
C LEU A 56 -8.10 20.40 5.79
N PRO A 57 -7.73 20.67 7.07
CA PRO A 57 -8.36 21.74 7.81
C PRO A 57 -7.92 23.10 7.25
N LYS A 58 -8.84 24.07 7.22
CA LYS A 58 -8.52 25.45 6.81
C LYS A 58 -7.52 26.13 7.75
N THR A 59 -7.56 25.76 9.04
CA THR A 59 -6.74 26.33 10.10
C THR A 59 -6.19 25.25 11.04
N THR A 60 -5.03 25.51 11.62
CA THR A 60 -4.31 24.61 12.54
C THR A 60 -3.70 25.42 13.69
N GLU A 61 -3.23 24.75 14.73
CA GLU A 61 -2.53 25.40 15.84
C GLU A 61 -1.16 25.95 15.42
N THR A 62 -0.74 27.06 16.02
CA THR A 62 0.52 27.74 15.70
C THR A 62 1.74 26.83 15.87
N ASN A 63 1.76 26.01 16.92
CA ASN A 63 2.83 25.07 17.23
C ASN A 63 2.73 23.72 16.50
N SER A 64 1.74 23.52 15.62
CA SER A 64 1.61 22.28 14.86
C SER A 64 2.72 22.08 13.82
N VAL A 65 2.95 20.83 13.43
CA VAL A 65 3.89 20.44 12.37
C VAL A 65 3.17 19.57 11.34
N LEU A 66 3.54 19.76 10.07
CA LEU A 66 3.14 18.87 8.99
C LEU A 66 4.04 17.64 9.03
N LEU A 67 3.46 16.45 8.98
CA LEU A 67 4.18 15.18 9.01
C LEU A 67 3.67 14.31 7.86
N SER A 68 4.58 13.92 6.98
CA SER A 68 4.37 12.87 5.98
C SER A 68 5.13 11.63 6.43
N LEU A 69 4.51 10.47 6.25
CA LEU A 69 5.13 9.18 6.51
C LEU A 69 4.96 8.27 5.30
N ASP A 70 6.00 7.52 4.95
CA ASP A 70 5.98 6.51 3.90
C ASP A 70 6.38 5.16 4.49
N VAL A 71 5.67 4.11 4.09
CA VAL A 71 5.98 2.74 4.51
C VAL A 71 7.07 2.16 3.62
N VAL A 72 8.17 1.73 4.26
CA VAL A 72 9.33 1.19 3.55
C VAL A 72 8.98 -0.08 2.79
N SER A 73 8.88 0.06 1.46
CA SER A 73 8.66 -1.02 0.50
C SER A 73 7.47 -1.93 0.89
N LEU A 74 6.31 -1.33 1.17
CA LEU A 74 5.12 -2.01 1.71
C LEU A 74 4.83 -3.35 1.01
N TYR A 75 4.59 -3.33 -0.30
CA TYR A 75 4.17 -4.51 -1.06
C TYR A 75 5.16 -5.68 -0.99
N THR A 76 6.46 -5.40 -0.95
CA THR A 76 7.50 -6.43 -0.89
C THR A 76 7.80 -6.89 0.54
N ASN A 77 7.39 -6.12 1.55
CA ASN A 77 7.75 -6.38 2.94
C ASN A 77 6.64 -6.96 3.81
N ILE A 78 5.37 -6.91 3.38
CA ILE A 78 4.28 -7.53 4.13
C ILE A 78 4.52 -9.05 4.26
N PRO A 79 4.60 -9.62 5.48
CA PRO A 79 4.76 -11.06 5.67
C PRO A 79 3.45 -11.83 5.48
N TYR A 80 3.53 -13.14 5.29
CA TYR A 80 2.36 -13.99 5.00
C TYR A 80 1.39 -14.08 6.17
N ASP A 81 1.90 -14.29 7.38
CA ASP A 81 1.08 -14.44 8.58
C ASP A 81 0.28 -13.17 8.90
N LEU A 82 0.90 -11.99 8.75
CA LEU A 82 0.23 -10.71 8.95
C LEU A 82 -0.92 -10.51 7.97
N ARG A 83 -0.78 -10.96 6.71
CA ARG A 83 -1.84 -10.89 5.70
C ARG A 83 -3.05 -11.71 6.12
N ILE A 84 -2.83 -12.98 6.44
CA ILE A 84 -3.90 -13.89 6.87
C ILE A 84 -4.61 -13.34 8.10
N LYS A 85 -3.85 -12.85 9.10
CA LYS A 85 -4.41 -12.21 10.31
C LYS A 85 -5.28 -11.01 9.96
N ALA A 86 -4.80 -10.10 9.12
CA ALA A 86 -5.53 -8.89 8.75
C ALA A 86 -6.82 -9.20 7.98
N ILE A 87 -6.78 -10.11 7.01
CA ILE A 87 -7.97 -10.49 6.23
C ILE A 87 -8.98 -11.18 7.11
N LYS A 88 -8.53 -12.12 7.95
CA LYS A 88 -9.40 -12.79 8.91
C LYS A 88 -10.10 -11.76 9.80
N TYR A 89 -9.36 -10.79 10.33
CA TYR A 89 -9.94 -9.70 11.13
C TYR A 89 -11.06 -8.97 10.39
N TRP A 90 -10.84 -8.56 9.15
CA TRP A 90 -11.84 -7.80 8.38
C TRP A 90 -13.03 -8.66 7.94
N VAL A 91 -12.78 -9.91 7.53
CA VAL A 91 -13.84 -10.87 7.16
C VAL A 91 -14.73 -11.20 8.35
N ASP A 92 -14.15 -11.36 9.55
CA ASP A 92 -14.89 -11.64 10.77
C ASP A 92 -15.68 -10.39 11.22
N LYS A 93 -15.06 -9.21 11.14
CA LYS A 93 -15.67 -7.94 11.59
C LYS A 93 -16.81 -7.46 10.69
N HIS A 94 -16.69 -7.67 9.37
CA HIS A 94 -17.66 -7.24 8.37
C HIS A 94 -18.14 -8.41 7.52
N ARG A 95 -18.57 -9.49 8.19
CA ARG A 95 -19.01 -10.70 7.50
C ARG A 95 -20.20 -10.41 6.58
N GLU A 96 -21.07 -9.47 6.93
CA GLU A 96 -22.21 -9.02 6.13
C GLU A 96 -21.83 -8.49 4.75
N ALA A 97 -20.60 -7.98 4.57
CA ALA A 97 -20.13 -7.44 3.30
C ALA A 97 -19.75 -8.53 2.28
N ILE A 98 -19.63 -9.79 2.72
CA ILE A 98 -19.23 -10.92 1.89
C ILE A 98 -20.45 -11.84 1.65
N PRO A 99 -20.65 -12.40 0.45
CA PRO A 99 -21.73 -13.36 0.21
C PRO A 99 -21.68 -14.57 1.15
N ASN A 100 -22.82 -14.93 1.74
CA ASN A 100 -22.91 -16.02 2.75
C ASN A 100 -22.45 -17.39 2.23
N ARG A 101 -22.49 -17.62 0.91
CA ARG A 101 -22.01 -18.86 0.28
C ARG A 101 -20.51 -19.12 0.44
N PHE A 102 -19.72 -18.09 0.75
CA PHE A 102 -18.27 -18.22 0.90
C PHE A 102 -17.90 -18.28 2.38
N THR A 103 -17.40 -19.40 2.86
CA THR A 103 -16.99 -19.52 4.26
C THR A 103 -15.69 -18.76 4.53
N VAL A 104 -15.45 -18.36 5.79
CA VAL A 104 -14.18 -17.72 6.19
C VAL A 104 -13.01 -18.63 5.87
N THR A 105 -13.14 -19.93 6.17
CA THR A 105 -12.12 -20.95 5.87
C THR A 105 -11.80 -21.00 4.38
N PHE A 106 -12.80 -21.07 3.50
CA PHE A 106 -12.59 -21.07 2.05
C PHE A 106 -11.81 -19.85 1.58
N ILE A 107 -12.16 -18.66 2.10
CA ILE A 107 -11.46 -17.42 1.76
C ILE A 107 -10.00 -17.53 2.19
N LEU A 108 -9.73 -17.83 3.46
CA LEU A 108 -8.37 -17.89 4.02
C LEU A 108 -7.51 -18.96 3.34
N ASP A 109 -8.06 -20.13 3.02
CA ASP A 109 -7.36 -21.17 2.29
C ASP A 109 -7.03 -20.74 0.86
N SER A 110 -7.98 -20.07 0.19
CA SER A 110 -7.76 -19.50 -1.14
C SER A 110 -6.66 -18.44 -1.11
N VAL A 111 -6.67 -17.57 -0.10
CA VAL A 111 -5.59 -16.59 0.13
C VAL A 111 -4.26 -17.31 0.28
N LYS A 112 -4.21 -18.32 1.16
CA LYS A 112 -2.99 -19.07 1.44
C LYS A 112 -2.43 -19.70 0.16
N LEU A 113 -3.28 -20.36 -0.63
CA LEU A 113 -2.88 -20.92 -1.93
C LEU A 113 -2.33 -19.87 -2.90
N ILE A 114 -2.95 -18.68 -2.96
CA ILE A 114 -2.49 -17.57 -3.80
C ILE A 114 -1.08 -17.10 -3.40
N LEU A 115 -0.82 -17.07 -2.09
CA LEU A 115 0.40 -16.53 -1.49
C LEU A 115 1.56 -17.53 -1.54
N GLU A 116 1.30 -18.81 -1.24
CA GLU A 116 2.30 -19.88 -1.28
C GLU A 116 2.78 -20.17 -2.71
N ASN A 117 1.90 -19.99 -3.70
CA ASN A 117 2.21 -20.23 -5.12
C ASN A 117 2.51 -18.93 -5.87
N ASN A 118 3.09 -17.93 -5.21
CA ASN A 118 3.42 -16.66 -5.85
C ASN A 118 4.69 -16.76 -6.70
N THR A 119 4.53 -17.38 -7.87
CA THR A 119 5.59 -17.56 -8.87
C THR A 119 5.70 -16.39 -9.83
N PHE A 120 6.91 -16.12 -10.29
CA PHE A 120 7.16 -15.30 -11.48
C PHE A 120 8.37 -15.82 -12.26
N PHE A 121 8.43 -15.46 -13.54
CA PHE A 121 9.52 -15.81 -14.44
C PHE A 121 10.45 -14.62 -14.65
N PHE A 122 11.75 -14.84 -14.50
CA PHE A 122 12.77 -13.82 -14.74
C PHE A 122 14.07 -14.46 -15.22
N ASN A 123 14.69 -13.89 -16.25
CA ASN A 123 15.97 -14.36 -16.79
C ASN A 123 16.01 -15.88 -17.08
N GLY A 124 14.99 -16.40 -17.75
CA GLY A 124 14.91 -17.82 -18.10
C GLY A 124 14.57 -18.75 -16.95
N LYS A 125 14.23 -18.24 -15.75
CA LYS A 125 14.04 -19.04 -14.54
C LYS A 125 12.75 -18.69 -13.81
N ASN A 126 12.13 -19.70 -13.21
CA ASN A 126 10.98 -19.56 -12.33
C ASN A 126 11.44 -19.33 -10.88
N TYR A 127 10.76 -18.40 -10.21
CA TYR A 127 11.02 -18.02 -8.83
C TYR A 127 9.74 -18.00 -8.02
N ILE A 128 9.75 -18.59 -6.83
CA ILE A 128 8.66 -18.47 -5.86
C ILE A 128 9.00 -17.38 -4.86
N GLN A 129 8.26 -16.28 -4.88
CA GLN A 129 8.40 -15.22 -3.90
C GLN A 129 7.99 -15.74 -2.52
N ILE A 130 8.84 -15.59 -1.50
CA ILE A 130 8.54 -16.03 -0.13
C ILE A 130 8.17 -14.89 0.83
N LYS A 131 8.29 -13.64 0.39
CA LYS A 131 7.93 -12.45 1.18
C LYS A 131 7.37 -11.37 0.28
N GLY A 132 6.33 -10.68 0.77
CA GLY A 132 5.62 -9.68 0.00
C GLY A 132 4.79 -10.26 -1.15
N MET A 133 4.48 -9.41 -2.11
CA MET A 133 3.78 -9.74 -3.35
C MET A 133 4.39 -8.95 -4.51
N ALA A 134 4.34 -9.51 -5.71
CA ALA A 134 4.72 -8.80 -6.92
C ALA A 134 3.78 -7.61 -7.13
N MET A 135 4.38 -6.44 -7.35
CA MET A 135 3.64 -5.23 -7.71
C MET A 135 2.93 -5.44 -9.06
N GLY A 136 1.76 -4.81 -9.24
CA GLY A 136 0.97 -4.93 -10.47
C GLY A 136 -0.02 -6.10 -10.51
N THR A 137 -0.06 -6.96 -9.50
CA THR A 137 -1.18 -7.92 -9.39
C THR A 137 -2.44 -7.19 -8.95
N ARG A 138 -3.60 -7.51 -9.57
CA ARG A 138 -4.90 -6.89 -9.22
C ARG A 138 -5.26 -7.01 -7.74
N PHE A 139 -4.76 -8.07 -7.11
CA PHE A 139 -5.02 -8.43 -5.73
C PHE A 139 -4.18 -7.65 -4.70
N ALA A 140 -3.00 -7.16 -5.10
CA ALA A 140 -2.07 -6.51 -4.17
C ALA A 140 -2.68 -5.32 -3.40
N PRO A 141 -3.46 -4.41 -4.03
CA PRO A 141 -4.05 -3.27 -3.33
C PRO A 141 -5.02 -3.65 -2.22
N VAL A 142 -5.88 -4.66 -2.43
CA VAL A 142 -6.86 -5.11 -1.42
C VAL A 142 -6.14 -5.59 -0.16
N TYR A 143 -5.02 -6.29 -0.34
CA TYR A 143 -4.25 -6.87 0.76
C TYR A 143 -3.42 -5.85 1.51
N ALA A 144 -2.74 -4.98 0.78
CA ALA A 144 -1.99 -3.88 1.36
C ALA A 144 -2.91 -3.00 2.20
N ASN A 145 -4.09 -2.64 1.68
CA ASN A 145 -5.08 -1.87 2.43
C ASN A 145 -5.61 -2.64 3.64
N SER A 146 -5.88 -3.93 3.51
CA SER A 146 -6.33 -4.77 4.63
C SER A 146 -5.31 -4.80 5.77
N VAL A 147 -4.03 -4.98 5.44
CA VAL A 147 -2.94 -4.98 6.43
C VAL A 147 -2.75 -3.60 7.05
N MET A 148 -2.70 -2.53 6.25
CA MET A 148 -2.56 -1.16 6.77
C MET A 148 -3.73 -0.80 7.68
N GLY A 149 -4.97 -1.06 7.27
CA GLY A 149 -6.14 -0.85 8.10
C GLY A 149 -6.10 -1.63 9.40
N TYR A 150 -5.66 -2.88 9.37
CA TYR A 150 -5.52 -3.70 10.58
C TYR A 150 -4.47 -3.14 11.54
N LEU A 151 -3.33 -2.66 11.01
CA LEU A 151 -2.29 -2.00 11.81
C LEU A 151 -2.76 -0.66 12.37
N GLU A 152 -3.59 0.10 11.64
CA GLU A 152 -4.22 1.33 12.12
C GLU A 152 -5.16 1.05 13.31
N GLN A 153 -5.95 -0.03 13.25
CA GLN A 153 -6.78 -0.44 14.40
C GLN A 153 -5.94 -0.78 15.63
N LYS A 154 -4.80 -1.49 15.44
CA LYS A 154 -3.85 -1.75 16.52
C LYS A 154 -3.21 -0.47 17.07
N LEU A 155 -2.84 0.45 16.19
CA LEU A 155 -2.29 1.73 16.59
C LEU A 155 -3.27 2.49 17.48
N HIS A 156 -4.55 2.51 17.12
CA HIS A 156 -5.57 3.17 17.93
C HIS A 156 -5.71 2.55 19.32
N GLN A 157 -5.65 1.21 19.40
CA GLN A 157 -5.65 0.49 20.68
C GLN A 157 -4.42 0.84 21.52
N GLU A 158 -3.22 0.76 20.96
CA GLU A 158 -1.96 1.11 21.66
C GLU A 158 -1.94 2.57 22.13
N ILE A 159 -2.50 3.49 21.34
CA ILE A 159 -2.61 4.90 21.69
C ILE A 159 -3.61 5.11 22.83
N GLU A 160 -4.76 4.44 22.80
CA GLU A 160 -5.75 4.53 23.86
C GLU A 160 -5.21 3.98 25.18
N GLU A 161 -4.49 2.86 25.14
CA GLU A 161 -3.91 2.22 26.33
C GLU A 161 -2.74 3.02 26.93
N ARG A 162 -1.88 3.60 26.09
CA ARG A 162 -0.66 4.31 26.56
C ARG A 162 -0.85 5.80 26.78
N CYS A 163 -1.83 6.39 26.11
CA CYS A 163 -2.07 7.84 26.12
C CYS A 163 -3.48 8.12 26.64
N SER A 164 -4.44 8.38 25.77
CA SER A 164 -5.83 8.67 26.14
C SER A 164 -6.80 8.45 24.98
N THR A 165 -8.08 8.28 25.31
CA THR A 165 -9.16 8.15 24.32
C THR A 165 -9.34 9.43 23.49
N GLU A 166 -9.10 10.62 24.05
CA GLU A 166 -9.11 11.88 23.30
C GLU A 166 -7.99 11.91 22.27
N PHE A 167 -6.78 11.46 22.64
CA PHE A 167 -5.66 11.42 21.71
C PHE A 167 -5.88 10.39 20.60
N ARG A 168 -6.45 9.22 20.92
CA ARG A 168 -6.89 8.25 19.91
C ARG A 168 -7.88 8.90 18.92
N THR A 169 -8.92 9.56 19.43
CA THR A 169 -9.95 10.22 18.61
C THR A 169 -9.36 11.32 17.71
N TYR A 170 -8.37 12.04 18.24
CA TYR A 170 -7.62 13.03 17.47
C TYR A 170 -6.85 12.37 16.31
N ILE A 171 -6.11 11.29 16.58
CA ILE A 171 -5.35 10.56 15.55
C ILE A 171 -6.30 9.99 14.48
N GLU A 172 -7.41 9.38 14.88
CA GLU A 172 -8.44 8.87 13.95
C GLU A 172 -8.95 9.95 12.98
N LYS A 173 -9.10 11.20 13.45
CA LYS A 173 -9.56 12.32 12.63
C LYS A 173 -8.44 12.96 11.80
N ALA A 174 -7.25 13.07 12.36
CA ALA A 174 -6.13 13.81 11.75
C ALA A 174 -5.31 12.95 10.78
N TRP A 175 -5.26 11.64 10.99
CA TRP A 175 -4.56 10.69 10.13
C TRP A 175 -5.25 10.57 8.78
N LYS A 176 -4.45 10.71 7.71
CA LYS A 176 -4.88 10.50 6.33
C LYS A 176 -3.91 9.56 5.64
N ARG A 177 -4.45 8.64 4.86
CA ARG A 177 -3.66 7.64 4.14
C ARG A 177 -4.17 7.47 2.72
N TYR A 178 -3.24 7.48 1.79
CA TYR A 178 -3.40 7.06 0.41
C TYR A 178 -2.44 5.89 0.16
N LEU A 179 -2.98 4.66 0.05
CA LEU A 179 -2.17 3.43 -0.02
C LEU A 179 -1.13 3.33 1.12
N ASP A 180 0.15 3.49 0.81
CA ASP A 180 1.29 3.50 1.74
C ASP A 180 1.74 4.91 2.20
N ASP A 181 1.29 5.96 1.52
CA ASP A 181 1.58 7.34 1.86
C ASP A 181 0.61 7.85 2.92
N CYS A 182 1.17 8.34 4.03
CA CYS A 182 0.40 8.85 5.17
C CYS A 182 0.71 10.31 5.45
N PHE A 183 -0.28 11.05 5.91
CA PHE A 183 -0.18 12.46 6.26
C PHE A 183 -0.93 12.76 7.55
N ILE A 184 -0.34 13.59 8.41
CA ILE A 184 -0.97 14.08 9.63
C ILE A 184 -0.44 15.47 9.99
N ILE A 185 -1.32 16.36 10.43
CA ILE A 185 -0.95 17.64 11.03
C ILE A 185 -0.95 17.46 12.54
N ARG A 186 0.21 17.60 13.18
CA ARG A 186 0.39 17.25 14.60
C ARG A 186 0.73 18.43 15.49
N THR A 187 0.00 18.61 16.59
CA THR A 187 0.34 19.60 17.62
C THR A 187 1.53 19.11 18.46
N LYS A 188 2.47 20.01 18.80
CA LYS A 188 3.69 19.68 19.56
C LYS A 188 3.45 19.34 21.04
N SER A 189 2.23 19.46 21.57
CA SER A 189 1.97 19.55 23.01
C SER A 189 1.82 18.22 23.76
N GLN A 190 1.66 17.06 23.09
CA GLN A 190 1.23 15.84 23.81
C GLN A 190 2.08 14.57 23.65
N ASN A 191 3.04 14.52 22.72
CA ASN A 191 4.05 13.46 22.57
C ASN A 191 5.07 13.95 21.54
N THR A 192 6.30 13.44 21.44
CA THR A 192 7.22 13.84 20.35
C THR A 192 6.91 13.11 19.04
N VAL A 193 7.30 13.68 17.89
CA VAL A 193 7.18 12.99 16.57
C VAL A 193 7.96 11.67 16.60
N LYS A 194 9.04 11.60 17.40
CA LYS A 194 9.86 10.41 17.60
C LYS A 194 9.09 9.30 18.31
N GLU A 195 8.37 9.60 19.39
CA GLU A 195 7.52 8.62 20.09
C GLU A 195 6.41 8.08 19.19
N PHE A 196 5.75 8.95 18.43
CA PHE A 196 4.71 8.51 17.51
C PHE A 196 5.26 7.57 16.42
N LYS A 197 6.43 7.90 15.85
CA LYS A 197 7.13 7.01 14.92
C LYS A 197 7.54 5.69 15.59
N PHE A 198 7.98 5.74 16.84
CA PHE A 198 8.32 4.53 17.61
C PHE A 198 7.09 3.63 17.79
N LEU A 199 5.93 4.18 18.14
CA LEU A 199 4.68 3.41 18.23
C LEU A 199 4.34 2.74 16.88
N LEU A 200 4.39 3.49 15.78
CA LEU A 200 4.13 2.96 14.44
C LEU A 200 5.07 1.81 14.06
N ASN A 201 6.37 1.97 14.30
CA ASN A 201 7.39 0.96 13.95
C ASN A 201 7.34 -0.28 14.86
N ASN A 202 6.71 -0.17 16.03
CA ASN A 202 6.49 -1.30 16.94
C ASN A 202 5.23 -2.11 16.63
N LEU A 203 4.35 -1.63 15.75
CA LEU A 203 3.13 -2.37 15.39
C LEU A 203 3.47 -3.72 14.73
N HIS A 204 4.55 -3.76 13.95
CA HIS A 204 5.03 -4.99 13.34
C HIS A 204 6.50 -4.88 12.87
N PRO A 205 7.39 -5.86 13.16
CA PRO A 205 8.82 -5.76 12.83
C PRO A 205 9.12 -5.59 11.34
N SER A 206 8.33 -6.22 10.46
CA SER A 206 8.52 -6.10 9.00
C SER A 206 7.93 -4.82 8.37
N ILE A 207 7.18 -4.01 9.11
CA ILE A 207 6.53 -2.79 8.59
C ILE A 207 7.17 -1.59 9.28
N GLN A 208 7.93 -0.81 8.53
CA GLN A 208 8.68 0.32 9.05
C GLN A 208 8.27 1.59 8.31
N PHE A 209 8.14 2.68 9.06
CA PHE A 209 7.77 3.99 8.56
C PHE A 209 9.00 4.91 8.52
N THR A 210 9.16 5.61 7.40
CA THR A 210 9.99 6.81 7.31
C THR A 210 9.12 8.03 7.54
N ASN A 211 9.73 9.19 7.80
CA ASN A 211 8.97 10.41 7.98
C ASN A 211 9.74 11.63 7.52
N GLU A 212 9.01 12.58 6.94
CA GLU A 212 9.45 13.93 6.66
C GLU A 212 8.55 14.89 7.43
N MET A 213 9.13 15.94 8.02
CA MET A 213 8.37 16.90 8.80
C MET A 213 8.78 18.33 8.51
N SER A 214 7.81 19.24 8.56
CA SER A 214 8.05 20.66 8.33
C SER A 214 7.02 21.50 9.09
N SER A 215 7.46 22.65 9.61
CA SER A 215 6.56 23.61 10.25
C SER A 215 5.91 24.58 9.26
N THR A 216 6.39 24.64 8.01
CA THR A 216 6.01 25.67 7.04
C THR A 216 5.42 25.11 5.76
N LYS A 217 6.06 24.11 5.14
CA LYS A 217 5.56 23.48 3.92
C LYS A 217 6.03 22.05 3.77
N LEU A 218 5.18 21.16 3.26
CA LEU A 218 5.50 19.76 3.03
C LEU A 218 4.74 19.25 1.80
N PRO A 219 5.41 18.60 0.83
CA PRO A 219 4.73 17.91 -0.25
C PRO A 219 4.06 16.64 0.27
N PHE A 220 2.89 16.33 -0.26
CA PHE A 220 2.21 15.05 -0.05
C PHE A 220 1.39 14.72 -1.31
N LEU A 221 1.67 13.56 -1.91
CA LEU A 221 1.22 13.25 -3.28
C LEU A 221 1.64 14.39 -4.24
N ASP A 222 0.74 14.80 -5.14
CA ASP A 222 0.94 15.91 -6.08
C ASP A 222 0.48 17.27 -5.49
N ILE A 223 0.46 17.41 -4.16
CA ILE A 223 0.02 18.63 -3.47
C ILE A 223 1.09 19.14 -2.52
N MET A 224 1.44 20.43 -2.65
CA MET A 224 2.22 21.11 -1.61
C MET A 224 1.26 21.68 -0.58
N VAL A 225 1.41 21.25 0.67
CA VAL A 225 0.72 21.83 1.81
C VAL A 225 1.59 22.93 2.41
N ILE A 226 1.12 24.18 2.44
CA ILE A 226 1.79 25.30 3.09
C ILE A 226 0.99 25.71 4.33
N LYS A 227 1.67 25.76 5.47
CA LYS A 227 1.22 26.36 6.71
C LYS A 227 1.83 27.75 6.89
N LYS A 228 0.99 28.79 6.87
CA LYS A 228 1.35 30.18 7.22
C LYS A 228 0.72 30.52 8.56
N ASN A 229 1.51 30.51 9.63
CA ASN A 229 1.05 30.63 11.02
C ASN A 229 0.01 29.57 11.38
N THR A 230 -1.27 29.88 11.26
CA THR A 230 -2.38 28.95 11.52
C THR A 230 -3.11 28.54 10.24
N THR A 231 -2.97 29.28 9.13
CA THR A 231 -3.71 29.04 7.90
C THR A 231 -3.02 27.99 7.02
N ILE A 232 -3.80 27.07 6.46
CA ILE A 232 -3.35 26.10 5.47
C ILE A 232 -3.73 26.58 4.07
N THR A 233 -2.77 26.53 3.16
CA THR A 233 -2.94 26.81 1.73
C THR A 233 -2.27 25.70 0.93
N THR A 234 -2.79 25.40 -0.25
CA THR A 234 -2.30 24.31 -1.10
C THR A 234 -2.08 24.78 -2.53
N TYR A 235 -1.17 24.10 -3.23
CA TYR A 235 -1.00 24.24 -4.68
C TYR A 235 -0.50 22.92 -5.27
N ILE A 236 -0.66 22.75 -6.58
CA ILE A 236 -0.20 21.55 -7.29
C ILE A 236 1.32 21.48 -7.22
N TYR A 237 1.84 20.35 -6.79
CA TYR A 237 3.26 20.08 -6.66
C TYR A 237 3.69 19.00 -7.62
N TYR A 238 4.73 19.30 -8.40
CA TYR A 238 5.38 18.32 -9.26
C TYR A 238 6.74 17.98 -8.67
N LYS A 239 6.94 16.71 -8.32
CA LYS A 239 8.25 16.24 -7.88
C LYS A 239 9.24 16.39 -9.04
N GLN A 240 10.40 16.97 -8.76
CA GLN A 240 11.45 17.08 -9.77
C GLN A 240 11.94 15.67 -10.10
N ILE A 241 11.55 15.18 -11.29
CA ILE A 241 11.98 13.87 -11.77
C ILE A 241 13.50 13.97 -11.99
N GLN A 242 14.29 13.17 -11.26
CA GLN A 242 15.65 12.91 -11.70
C GLN A 242 15.53 12.02 -12.94
N ILE A 243 15.56 12.65 -14.12
CA ILE A 243 15.59 11.97 -15.41
C ILE A 243 16.97 11.29 -15.52
N ASN A 244 17.11 10.14 -14.88
CA ASN A 244 18.31 9.31 -14.96
C ASN A 244 17.92 7.83 -14.88
N THR A 245 17.01 7.34 -15.73
CA THR A 245 16.94 5.90 -16.11
C THR A 245 15.93 5.64 -17.26
N TRP A 246 16.44 5.64 -18.49
CA TRP A 246 16.05 4.76 -19.64
C TRP A 246 14.64 4.69 -20.23
N ILE A 247 13.59 5.37 -19.75
CA ILE A 247 12.24 5.18 -20.34
C ILE A 247 11.92 6.11 -21.54
N LEU A 248 12.65 7.21 -21.75
CA LEU A 248 12.17 8.24 -22.69
C LEU A 248 12.49 8.04 -24.19
N ASN A 249 13.28 7.05 -24.61
CA ASN A 249 13.68 6.95 -26.03
C ASN A 249 12.89 5.94 -26.88
N ARG A 250 12.03 5.08 -26.30
CA ARG A 250 11.32 4.05 -27.09
C ARG A 250 9.84 4.34 -27.34
N ALA A 251 9.22 5.23 -26.58
CA ALA A 251 7.80 5.57 -26.75
C ALA A 251 7.54 6.58 -27.89
N ILE A 252 8.51 7.43 -28.21
CA ILE A 252 8.32 8.52 -29.19
C ILE A 252 8.49 8.04 -30.65
N HIS A 253 9.20 6.93 -30.89
CA HIS A 253 9.40 6.39 -32.25
C HIS A 253 8.31 5.43 -32.76
N ARG A 254 7.30 5.06 -31.95
CA ARG A 254 6.29 4.07 -32.36
C ARG A 254 5.00 4.63 -32.94
N ILE A 255 4.87 5.96 -33.08
CA ILE A 255 3.66 6.60 -33.65
C ILE A 255 3.78 6.87 -35.16
N GLN A 256 4.91 6.59 -35.81
CA GLN A 256 5.06 6.86 -37.26
C GLN A 256 5.09 5.66 -38.21
N ASN A 257 5.03 4.40 -37.78
CA ASN A 257 5.05 3.28 -38.73
C ASN A 257 4.07 2.17 -38.34
N VAL A 258 2.88 2.18 -38.94
CA VAL A 258 2.08 0.97 -39.16
C VAL A 258 2.49 0.40 -40.50
N THR A 259 3.18 -0.74 -40.53
CA THR A 259 3.10 -1.77 -41.59
C THR A 259 3.80 -3.07 -41.15
N SER A 260 3.13 -4.19 -41.42
CA SER A 260 3.61 -5.59 -41.53
C SER A 260 4.20 -6.33 -40.31
N HIS A 261 3.45 -7.37 -39.90
CA HIS A 261 3.84 -8.71 -39.48
C HIS A 261 4.97 -8.96 -38.44
N THR A 262 4.62 -9.90 -37.54
CA THR A 262 5.46 -10.84 -36.75
C THR A 262 6.02 -10.43 -35.39
N SER A 263 5.80 -11.37 -34.44
CA SER A 263 6.41 -11.58 -33.13
C SER A 263 6.17 -10.56 -32.01
N TRP A 264 5.48 -11.04 -30.97
CA TRP A 264 5.43 -10.41 -29.64
C TRP A 264 6.78 -10.57 -28.94
N PRO A 265 7.43 -9.49 -28.45
CA PRO A 265 8.54 -9.62 -27.52
C PRO A 265 8.04 -9.61 -26.07
N GLU A 266 8.64 -10.50 -25.28
CA GLU A 266 8.65 -10.49 -23.82
C GLU A 266 9.11 -9.12 -23.29
N GLU A 267 8.31 -8.45 -22.45
CA GLU A 267 8.80 -7.36 -21.60
C GLU A 267 8.04 -7.38 -20.27
N SER A 268 8.75 -7.78 -19.21
CA SER A 268 8.33 -7.65 -17.82
C SER A 268 8.26 -6.18 -17.44
N VAL A 269 7.06 -5.63 -17.33
CA VAL A 269 6.86 -4.25 -16.87
C VAL A 269 7.13 -4.19 -15.37
N LEU A 270 8.33 -3.75 -15.01
CA LEU A 270 8.63 -3.25 -13.67
C LEU A 270 7.90 -1.92 -13.47
N LEU A 271 6.72 -1.98 -12.86
CA LEU A 271 6.05 -0.79 -12.33
C LEU A 271 6.78 -0.37 -11.04
N GLN A 272 7.74 0.53 -11.17
CA GLN A 272 8.17 1.39 -10.08
C GLN A 272 7.21 2.56 -9.95
N LYS A 273 6.97 3.01 -8.71
CA LYS A 273 6.12 4.16 -8.33
C LYS A 273 6.28 5.31 -9.35
N ILE A 274 5.19 5.61 -10.07
CA ILE A 274 4.96 6.93 -10.65
C ILE A 274 4.28 7.74 -9.56
#